data_AF-A0A9E3XX15-F1
#
_entry.id   AF-A0A9E3XX15-F1
#
_cell.length_a   1.000
_cell.length_b   1.000
_cell.length_c   1.000
_cell.angle_alpha   90.00
_cell.angle_beta   90.00
_cell.angle_gamma   90.00
#
_symmetry.space_group_name_H-M   'P 1'
#
loop_
_entity.id
_entity.type
_entity.pdbx_description
1 polymer ?
#
loop_
_entity_poly.entity_id
_entity_poly.type
_entity_poly.pdbx_seq_one_letter_code
_entity_poly.pdbx_strand_id
1 'polypeptide(L)' 'MFLGKDLIVWLLLALGGALFAGNVMALVRPPAIQRNEGDLARAPRSRSIAMAALGFVVAVAALGALIAR' A
#
# COMPACT_ATOMS: atom_id res chain seq x y z
N MET A 1 -17.29 14.62 15.52
CA MET A 1 -16.01 13.88 15.46
C MET A 1 -15.95 13.21 14.10
N PHE A 2 -15.13 13.70 13.15
CA PHE A 2 -15.13 13.27 11.74
C PHE A 2 -14.79 11.78 11.54
N LEU A 3 -14.00 11.18 12.41
CA LEU A 3 -13.61 9.76 12.32
C LEU A 3 -14.61 8.83 13.03
N GLY A 4 -15.25 9.24 14.12
CA GLY A 4 -16.46 8.60 14.69
C GLY A 4 -16.49 7.05 14.67
N LYS A 5 -17.57 6.48 14.13
CA LYS A 5 -17.79 5.03 13.99
C LYS A 5 -16.94 4.39 12.89
N ASP A 6 -16.42 5.20 11.97
CA ASP A 6 -15.80 4.76 10.73
C ASP A 6 -14.29 5.00 10.74
N LEU A 7 -13.72 5.31 11.91
CA LEU A 7 -12.30 5.55 12.14
C LEU A 7 -11.45 4.42 11.55
N ILE A 8 -11.83 3.18 11.87
CA ILE A 8 -11.13 1.99 11.37
C ILE A 8 -11.20 1.91 9.85
N VAL A 9 -12.34 2.26 9.26
CA VAL A 9 -12.51 2.21 7.79
C VAL A 9 -11.65 3.27 7.12
N TRP A 10 -11.59 4.49 7.68
CA TRP A 10 -10.68 5.54 7.21
C TRP A 10 -9.21 5.15 7.36
N LEU A 11 -8.83 4.50 8.46
CA LEU A 11 -7.47 4.00 8.65
C LEU A 11 -7.12 2.90 7.66
N LEU A 12 -8.05 1.97 7.39
CA LEU A 12 -7.87 0.92 6.39
C LEU A 12 -7.72 1.51 4.99
N LEU A 13 -8.52 2.51 4.63
CA LEU A 13 -8.40 3.21 3.35
C LEU A 13 -7.02 3.87 3.22
N ALA A 14 -6.60 4.60 4.26
CA ALA A 14 -5.30 5.29 4.26
C ALA A 14 -4.13 4.30 4.19
N LEU A 15 -4.15 3.25 5.02
CA LEU A 15 -3.07 2.27 5.09
C LEU A 15 -3.01 1.40 3.82
N GLY A 16 -4.15 0.94 3.32
CA GLY A 16 -4.24 0.20 2.07
C GLY A 16 -3.77 1.02 0.87
N GLY A 17 -4.22 2.28 0.78
CA GLY A 17 -3.80 3.22 -0.26
C GLY A 17 -2.30 3.50 -0.21
N ALA A 18 -1.74 3.75 0.97
CA ALA A 18 -0.31 3.96 1.16
C ALA A 18 0.51 2.71 0.79
N LEU A 19 0.06 1.52 1.19
CA LEU A 19 0.72 0.26 0.86
C LEU A 19 0.73 0.02 -0.65
N PHE A 20 -0.39 0.27 -1.34
CA PHE A 20 -0.48 0.17 -2.79
C PHE A 20 0.46 1.17 -3.48
N ALA A 21 0.32 2.46 -3.17
CA ALA A 21 1.09 3.53 -3.81
C ALA A 21 2.60 3.36 -3.59
N GLY A 22 3.02 3.04 -2.37
CA GLY A 22 4.43 2.83 -2.03
C GLY A 22 5.07 1.66 -2.78
N ASN A 23 4.36 0.53 -2.89
CA ASN A 23 4.86 -0.63 -3.62
C ASN A 23 4.85 -0.39 -5.15
N VAL A 24 3.82 0.27 -5.69
CA VAL A 24 3.82 0.66 -7.11
C VAL A 24 4.98 1.61 -7.42
N MET A 25 5.24 2.60 -6.57
CA MET A 25 6.39 3.50 -6.72
C MET A 25 7.72 2.76 -6.67
N ALA A 26 7.85 1.74 -5.83
CA ALA A 26 9.04 0.90 -5.79
C ALA A 26 9.25 0.08 -7.08
N LEU A 27 8.17 -0.28 -7.79
CA LEU A 27 8.25 -0.92 -9.11
C LEU A 27 8.60 0.08 -10.22
N VAL A 28 7.95 1.24 -10.23
CA VAL A 28 8.13 2.27 -11.27
C VAL A 28 9.50 2.90 -11.19
N ARG A 29 9.97 3.21 -9.96
CA ARG A 29 11.26 3.82 -9.71
C ARG A 29 12.03 3.04 -8.65
N PRO A 30 12.62 1.89 -9.02
CA PRO A 30 13.46 1.13 -8.12
C PRO A 30 14.61 2.01 -7.59
N PRO A 31 15.05 1.81 -6.33
CA PRO A 31 16.20 2.53 -5.80
C PRO A 31 17.43 2.29 -6.68
N ALA A 32 18.10 3.36 -7.10
CA ALA A 32 19.29 3.30 -7.96
C ALA A 32 20.57 2.90 -7.19
N ILE A 33 20.54 2.99 -5.86
CA ILE A 33 21.69 2.76 -4.98
C ILE A 33 21.31 1.69 -3.96
N GLN A 34 22.07 0.59 -3.93
CA GLN A 34 22.05 -0.37 -2.84
C GLN A 34 22.63 0.34 -1.61
N ARG A 35 21.86 0.47 -0.53
CA ARG A 35 22.27 1.24 0.65
C ARG A 35 23.11 0.40 1.62
N ASN A 36 22.98 -0.91 1.56
CA ASN A 36 23.70 -1.85 2.42
C ASN A 36 24.37 -2.96 1.60
N GLU A 37 25.48 -3.51 2.10
CA GLU A 37 26.21 -4.64 1.47
C GLU A 37 25.37 -5.92 1.29
N GLY A 38 24.21 -6.00 1.96
CA GLY A 38 23.24 -7.11 1.82
C GLY A 38 21.98 -6.78 1.01
N ASP A 39 21.88 -5.58 0.42
CA ASP A 39 20.72 -5.22 -0.41
C ASP A 39 20.74 -6.01 -1.72
N LEU A 40 19.58 -6.54 -2.11
CA LEU A 40 19.44 -7.18 -3.40
C LEU A 40 19.66 -6.15 -4.52
N ALA A 41 20.46 -6.53 -5.52
CA ALA A 41 20.71 -5.71 -6.73
C ALA A 41 19.42 -5.31 -7.47
N ARG A 42 18.31 -6.02 -7.20
CA ARG A 42 16.96 -5.64 -7.61
C ARG A 42 15.95 -6.04 -6.54
N ALA A 43 15.04 -5.13 -6.21
CA ALA A 43 13.95 -5.43 -5.30
C ALA A 43 13.16 -6.69 -5.76
N PRO A 44 12.82 -7.61 -4.85
CA PRO A 44 12.08 -8.82 -5.19
C PRO A 44 10.67 -8.44 -5.69
N ARG A 45 10.53 -8.36 -7.02
CA ARG A 45 9.33 -7.88 -7.70
C ARG A 45 8.06 -8.62 -7.27
N SER A 46 8.15 -9.93 -7.05
CA SER A 46 7.04 -10.75 -6.58
C SER A 46 6.45 -10.24 -5.26
N ARG A 47 7.31 -9.87 -4.29
CA ARG A 47 6.88 -9.36 -2.99
C ARG A 47 6.22 -8.00 -3.09
N SER A 48 6.80 -7.08 -3.88
CA SER A 48 6.22 -5.75 -4.06
C SER A 48 4.89 -5.80 -4.82
N ILE A 49 4.73 -6.66 -5.83
CA ILE A 49 3.45 -6.86 -6.52
C ILE A 49 2.39 -7.42 -5.57
N ALA A 50 2.73 -8.43 -4.77
CA ALA A 50 1.80 -9.02 -3.80
C ALA A 50 1.33 -7.99 -2.76
N MET A 51 2.25 -7.18 -2.24
CA MET A 51 1.92 -6.12 -1.27
C MET A 51 1.11 -4.99 -1.90
N ALA A 52 1.42 -4.61 -3.14
CA ALA A 52 0.60 -3.64 -3.87
C ALA A 52 -0.84 -4.16 -4.03
N ALA A 53 -1.01 -5.39 -4.52
CA ALA A 53 -2.32 -6.01 -4.70
C ALA A 53 -3.10 -6.08 -3.38
N LEU A 54 -2.45 -6.47 -2.28
CA LEU A 54 -3.06 -6.50 -0.95
C LEU A 54 -3.53 -5.10 -0.53
N GLY A 55 -2.67 -4.09 -0.64
CA GLY A 55 -3.01 -2.70 -0.32
C GLY A 55 -4.19 -2.19 -1.15
N PHE A 56 -4.22 -2.55 -2.44
CA PHE A 56 -5.30 -2.20 -3.35
C PHE A 56 -6.64 -2.82 -2.94
N VAL A 57 -6.66 -4.13 -2.65
CA VAL A 57 -7.88 -4.82 -2.19
C VAL A 57 -8.41 -4.19 -0.91
N VAL A 58 -7.54 -3.91 0.07
CA VAL A 58 -7.93 -3.26 1.32
C VAL A 58 -8.48 -1.85 1.07
N ALA A 59 -7.82 -1.06 0.22
CA ALA A 59 -8.26 0.30 -0.10
C ALA A 59 -9.62 0.32 -0.79
N VAL A 60 -9.83 -0.56 -1.79
CA VAL A 60 -11.11 -0.66 -2.51
C VAL A 60 -12.22 -1.14 -1.58
N ALA A 61 -11.97 -2.12 -0.72
CA ALA A 61 -12.95 -2.60 0.25
C ALA A 61 -13.33 -1.51 1.27
N ALA A 62 -12.35 -0.77 1.80
CA ALA A 62 -12.59 0.32 2.73
C ALA A 62 -13.35 1.48 2.07
N LEU A 63 -12.99 1.82 0.83
CA LEU A 63 -13.70 2.83 0.04
C LEU A 63 -15.17 2.42 -0.19
N GLY A 64 -15.40 1.18 -0.59
CA GLY A 64 -16.74 0.62 -0.76
C GLY A 64 -17.55 0.66 0.54
N ALA A 65 -16.93 0.32 1.68
CA ALA A 65 -17.57 0.37 2.99
C ALA A 65 -17.94 1.80 3.43
N LEU A 66 -17.15 2.82 3.05
CA LEU A 66 -17.47 4.23 3.29
C LEU A 66 -18.60 4.73 2.39
N ILE A 67 -18.65 4.28 1.14
CA ILE A 67 -19.69 4.69 0.17
C ILE A 67 -21.03 4.02 0.48
N ALA A 68 -21.03 2.77 0.94
CA ALA A 68 -22.24 1.99 1.20
C ALA A 68 -22.94 2.32 2.53
N ARG A 69 -22.55 3.40 3.21
CA ARG A 69 -22.98 3.76 4.57
C ARG A 69 -23.73 5.08 4.61
#